data_AF-A0AAV9KVF0-F1
#
_entry.id   AF-A0AAV9KVF0-F1
#
_cell.length_a   1.000
_cell.length_b   1.000
_cell.length_c   1.000
_cell.angle_alpha   90.00
_cell.angle_beta   90.00
_cell.angle_gamma   90.00
#
_symmetry.space_group_name_H-M   'P 1'
#
loop_
_entity.id
_entity.type
_entity.pdbx_description
1 polymer ?
#
loop_
_entity_poly.entity_id
_entity_poly.type
_entity_poly.pdbx_seq_one_letter_code
_entity_poly.pdbx_strand_id
1 'polypeptide(L)'
;MSQTVVLKVGMSCEGCVGAVKRVLGKMEGVETFDIDLKEQKVTVKGNVQPDAVLKTVSKTGKPTSFWEAGESAQTEAVGTA
;
A
#
# COMPACT_ATOMS: atom_id res chain seq x y z
N MET A 1 11.00 -14.43 -0.21
CA MET A 1 10.72 -13.68 -1.45
C MET A 1 10.13 -12.34 -1.01
N SER A 2 10.69 -11.21 -1.40
CA SER A 2 10.14 -9.90 -1.08
C SER A 2 9.20 -9.44 -2.19
N GLN A 3 8.01 -8.97 -1.83
CA GLN A 3 7.02 -8.40 -2.73
C GLN A 3 7.11 -6.88 -2.70
N THR A 4 6.85 -6.25 -3.84
CA THR A 4 6.74 -4.80 -3.96
C THR A 4 5.31 -4.44 -4.30
N VAL A 5 4.65 -3.68 -3.44
CA VAL A 5 3.27 -3.24 -3.62
C VAL A 5 3.29 -1.72 -3.74
N VAL A 6 2.73 -1.20 -4.84
CA VAL A 6 2.63 0.23 -5.06
C VAL A 6 1.16 0.64 -5.01
N LEU A 7 0.84 1.62 -4.17
CA LEU A 7 -0.51 2.13 -3.96
C LEU A 7 -0.57 3.63 -4.25
N LYS A 8 -1.66 4.06 -4.87
CA LYS A 8 -2.07 5.45 -4.97
C LYS A 8 -2.91 5.81 -3.76
N VAL A 9 -2.51 6.84 -3.01
CA VAL A 9 -3.25 7.30 -1.82
C VAL A 9 -3.52 8.80 -1.91
N GLY A 10 -4.78 9.21 -1.80
CA GLY A 10 -5.16 10.62 -1.74
C GLY A 10 -4.60 11.31 -0.50
N MET A 11 -3.41 11.88 -0.62
CA MET A 11 -2.72 12.63 0.42
C MET A 11 -2.71 14.11 0.03
N SER A 12 -3.33 14.95 0.85
CA SER A 12 -3.44 16.40 0.62
C SER A 12 -2.61 17.23 1.61
N CYS A 13 -2.04 16.60 2.64
CA CYS A 13 -1.24 17.27 3.67
C CYS A 13 -0.20 16.32 4.26
N GLU A 14 0.83 16.89 4.91
CA GLU A 14 1.85 16.13 5.66
C GLU A 14 1.25 15.28 6.78
N GLY A 15 0.12 15.70 7.36
CA GLY A 15 -0.62 14.89 8.34
C GLY A 15 -1.13 13.57 7.75
N CYS A 16 -1.58 13.56 6.49
CA CYS A 16 -1.99 12.34 5.79
C CYS A 16 -0.80 11.41 5.55
N VAL A 17 0.36 11.97 5.17
CA VAL A 17 1.61 11.21 5.00
C VAL A 17 2.01 10.55 6.32
N GLY A 18 1.98 11.30 7.42
CA GLY A 18 2.29 10.78 8.75
C GLY A 18 1.33 9.67 9.20
N ALA A 19 0.04 9.76 8.85
CA ALA A 19 -0.93 8.72 9.15
C ALA A 19 -0.65 7.43 8.37
N VAL A 20 -0.36 7.53 7.07
CA VAL A 20 0.00 6.38 6.22
C VAL A 20 1.30 5.74 6.70
N LYS A 21 2.33 6.55 6.99
CA LYS A 21 3.60 6.08 7.55
C LYS A 21 3.43 5.34 8.88
N ARG A 22 2.54 5.83 9.76
CA ARG A 22 2.23 5.17 11.04
C ARG A 22 1.58 3.80 10.87
N VAL A 23 0.68 3.62 9.91
CA VAL A 23 0.03 2.31 9.70
C VAL A 23 0.95 1.32 8.99
N LEU A 24 1.75 1.79 8.02
CA LEU A 24 2.73 0.95 7.33
C LEU A 24 3.88 0.53 8.24
N GLY A 25 4.38 1.41 9.10
CA GLY A 25 5.42 1.08 10.07
C GLY A 25 4.96 0.11 11.18
N LYS A 26 3.64 -0.09 11.35
CA LYS A 26 3.07 -1.09 12.25
C LYS A 26 2.72 -2.40 11.54
N MET A 27 2.84 -2.45 10.21
CA MET A 27 2.47 -3.61 9.43
C MET A 27 3.62 -4.62 9.46
N GLU A 28 3.34 -5.84 9.90
CA GLU A 28 4.32 -6.93 9.88
C GLU A 28 4.66 -7.35 8.45
N GLY A 29 5.93 -7.61 8.21
CA GLY A 29 6.46 -8.00 6.90
C GLY A 29 6.94 -6.84 6.04
N VAL A 30 6.68 -5.58 6.41
CA VAL A 30 7.24 -4.41 5.71
C VAL A 30 8.73 -4.30 6.03
N GLU A 31 9.58 -4.41 5.02
CA GLU A 31 11.03 -4.20 5.16
C GLU A 31 11.38 -2.73 4.89
N THR A 32 10.85 -2.18 3.81
CA THR A 32 11.05 -0.78 3.42
C THR A 32 9.78 -0.20 2.80
N PHE A 33 9.59 1.11 2.94
CA PHE A 33 8.49 1.81 2.29
C PHE A 33 8.92 3.22 1.90
N ASP A 34 8.35 3.72 0.80
CA ASP A 34 8.61 5.04 0.23
C ASP A 34 7.28 5.74 -0.03
N ILE A 35 7.21 7.04 0.25
CA ILE A 35 5.98 7.83 0.16
C ILE A 35 6.27 9.12 -0.59
N ASP A 36 5.74 9.20 -1.81
CA ASP A 36 5.78 10.38 -2.67
C ASP A 36 4.48 11.18 -2.48
N LEU A 37 4.53 12.27 -1.72
CA LEU A 37 3.37 13.18 -1.59
C LEU A 37 3.03 13.86 -2.93
N LYS A 38 4.05 14.16 -3.74
CA LYS A 38 3.92 14.88 -5.01
C LYS A 38 3.15 14.07 -6.05
N GLU A 39 3.42 12.77 -6.11
CA GLU A 39 2.73 11.83 -7.01
C GLU A 39 1.57 11.10 -6.32
N GLN A 40 1.38 11.31 -5.01
CA GLN A 40 0.41 10.58 -4.20
C GLN A 40 0.63 9.05 -4.27
N LYS A 41 1.91 8.65 -4.31
CA LYS A 41 2.34 7.26 -4.52
C LYS A 41 3.01 6.71 -3.26
N VAL A 42 2.69 5.48 -2.92
CA VAL A 42 3.21 4.76 -1.76
C VAL A 42 3.77 3.44 -2.25
N THR A 43 5.08 3.24 -2.10
CA THR A 43 5.76 2.00 -2.47
C THR A 43 6.09 1.24 -1.20
N VAL A 44 5.65 0.00 -1.09
CA VAL A 44 5.93 -0.87 0.07
C VAL A 44 6.69 -2.08 -0.44
N LYS A 45 7.80 -2.41 0.21
CA LYS A 45 8.66 -3.55 -0.10
C LYS A 45 8.80 -4.43 1.13
N GLY A 46 8.56 -5.72 0.96
CA GLY A 46 8.74 -6.70 2.01
C GLY A 46 7.91 -7.95 1.78
N ASN A 47 7.83 -8.80 2.79
CA ASN A 47 7.00 -10.01 2.74
C ASN A 47 5.54 -9.67 3.11
N VAL A 48 4.89 -8.85 2.29
CA VAL A 48 3.53 -8.33 2.52
C VAL A 48 2.57 -8.67 1.39
N GLN A 49 1.31 -8.93 1.76
CA GLN A 49 0.22 -9.21 0.84
C GLN A 49 -0.40 -7.91 0.30
N PRO A 50 -0.58 -7.75 -1.02
CA PRO A 50 -1.13 -6.52 -1.61
C PRO A 50 -2.50 -6.15 -1.04
N ASP A 51 -3.38 -7.13 -0.82
CA ASP A 51 -4.70 -6.91 -0.21
C ASP A 51 -4.59 -6.41 1.25
N ALA A 52 -3.67 -7.00 2.02
CA ALA A 52 -3.42 -6.59 3.39
C ALA A 52 -2.84 -5.17 3.47
N VAL A 53 -1.96 -4.78 2.54
CA VAL A 53 -1.43 -3.40 2.47
C VAL A 53 -2.56 -2.44 2.15
N LEU A 54 -3.38 -2.74 1.13
CA LEU A 54 -4.51 -1.91 0.75
C LEU A 54 -5.48 -1.73 1.94
N LYS A 55 -5.89 -2.82 2.59
CA LYS A 55 -6.78 -2.79 3.76
C LYS A 55 -6.19 -1.98 4.91
N THR A 56 -4.88 -2.09 5.14
CA THR A 56 -4.18 -1.34 6.20
C THR A 56 -4.17 0.16 5.92
N VAL A 57 -3.92 0.55 4.66
CA VAL A 57 -3.96 1.95 4.25
C VAL A 57 -5.39 2.49 4.24
N SER A 58 -6.39 1.72 3.80
CA SER A 58 -7.81 2.09 3.82
C SER A 58 -8.33 2.39 5.23
N LYS A 59 -7.77 1.79 6.29
CA LYS A 59 -8.11 2.14 7.69
C LYS A 59 -7.82 3.60 8.04
N THR A 60 -6.95 4.27 7.28
CA THR A 60 -6.68 5.69 7.49
C THR A 60 -7.83 6.58 6.99
N GLY A 61 -8.81 6.03 6.25
CA GLY A 61 -9.95 6.75 5.70
C GLY A 61 -9.63 7.56 4.44
N LYS A 62 -8.51 7.25 3.76
CA LYS A 62 -8.08 7.94 2.53
C LYS A 62 -8.43 7.11 1.29
N PRO A 63 -8.81 7.75 0.18
CA PRO A 63 -9.02 7.04 -1.08
C PRO A 63 -7.71 6.39 -1.50
N THR A 64 -7.73 5.07 -1.63
CA THR A 64 -6.55 4.25 -1.88
C THR A 64 -6.84 3.30 -3.03
N SER A 65 -5.94 3.20 -4.00
CA SER A 65 -6.04 2.28 -5.13
C SER A 65 -4.67 1.67 -5.44
N PHE A 66 -4.61 0.59 -6.20
CA PHE A 66 -3.34 0.07 -6.70
C PHE A 66 -2.75 1.03 -7.75
N TRP A 67 -1.43 1.20 -7.71
CA TRP A 67 -0.70 1.97 -8.71
C TRP A 67 -0.33 1.01 -9.84
N GLU A 68 -0.90 1.21 -11.04
CA GLU A 68 -0.74 0.35 -12.23
C GLU A 68 0.66 0.41 -12.87
N ALA A 69 1.72 0.30 -12.08
CA ALA A 69 3.08 0.12 -12.57
C ALA A 69 3.51 -1.34 -12.34
N GLY A 70 3.13 -2.23 -13.26
CA GLY A 70 3.83 -3.49 -13.55
C GLY A 70 3.84 -4.58 -12.46
N GLU A 71 2.83 -5.46 -12.51
CA GLU A 71 2.91 -6.93 -12.41
C GLU A 71 3.91 -7.57 -11.39
N SER A 72 3.40 -8.14 -10.29
CA SER A 72 3.52 -9.59 -9.97
C SER A 72 3.11 -9.96 -8.53
N ALA A 73 2.16 -10.90 -8.45
CA ALA A 73 1.73 -11.75 -7.32
C ALA A 73 0.88 -11.06 -6.21
N GLN A 74 -0.40 -11.41 -5.99
CA GLN A 74 -0.99 -12.74 -6.02
C GLN A 74 -2.38 -12.75 -6.68
N THR A 75 -2.49 -13.65 -7.67
CA THR A 75 -3.70 -14.38 -8.00
C THR A 75 -4.24 -15.08 -6.75
N GLU A 76 -5.43 -14.75 -6.26
CA GLU A 76 -6.31 -15.72 -5.59
C GLU A 76 -7.79 -15.37 -5.91
N ALA A 77 -8.33 -16.18 -6.83
CA ALA A 77 -9.72 -16.57 -7.00
C ALA A 77 -10.84 -15.66 -6.41
N VAL A 78 -11.58 -14.98 -7.29
CA VAL A 78 -13.05 -15.01 -7.19
C VAL A 78 -13.58 -16.02 -8.21
N GLY A 79 -13.39 -17.29 -7.86
CA GLY A 79 -14.33 -18.32 -8.26
C GLY A 79 -15.35 -18.44 -7.15
N THR A 80 -16.59 -18.03 -7.41
CA THR A 80 -17.75 -18.75 -6.88
C THR A 80 -18.98 -18.43 -7.75
N ALA A 81 -19.43 -19.50 -8.42
CA ALA A 81 -20.77 -19.83 -8.94
C ALA A 81 -21.69 -18.72 -9.47
#